data_AF-A0A4R2PMI1-F1
#
_entry.id   AF-A0A4R2PMI1-F1
#
_cell.length_a   1.000
_cell.length_b   1.000
_cell.length_c   1.000
_cell.angle_alpha   90.00
_cell.angle_beta   90.00
_cell.angle_gamma   90.00
#
_symmetry.space_group_name_H-M   'P 1'
#
loop_
_entity.id
_entity.type
_entity.pdbx_description
1 polymer ?
#
loop_
_entity_poly.entity_id
_entity_poly.type
_entity_poly.pdbx_seq_one_letter_code
_entity_poly.pdbx_strand_id
1 'polypeptide(L)'
;MNYAEVVSHFVHAGMPAHEVDVMLQPLPLAVVPADQALATLAGRLRRLTSEAGLSLGDRFCLALAQRDGLQAWTSDQNWKKVADAAGVKVVAIR
;
A
#
# COMPACT_ATOMS: atom_id res chain seq x y z
N MET A 1 0.97 -3.71 0.55
CA MET A 1 0.32 -3.49 1.87
C MET A 1 0.86 -2.20 2.44
N ASN A 2 0.00 -1.33 2.96
CA ASN A 2 0.44 -0.15 3.69
C ASN A 2 0.59 -0.49 5.19
N TYR A 3 1.73 -0.16 5.81
CA TYR A 3 2.00 -0.50 7.22
C TYR A 3 0.97 0.13 8.18
N ALA A 4 0.52 1.35 7.89
CA ALA A 4 -0.47 2.03 8.72
C ALA A 4 -1.83 1.33 8.73
N GLU A 5 -2.21 0.62 7.65
CA GLU A 5 -3.46 -0.15 7.59
C GLU A 5 -3.42 -1.34 8.55
N VAL A 6 -2.27 -2.00 8.67
CA VAL A 6 -2.08 -3.13 9.61
C VAL A 6 -2.16 -2.63 11.05
N VAL A 7 -1.42 -1.57 11.38
CA VAL A 7 -1.46 -0.98 12.72
C VAL A 7 -2.89 -0.55 13.07
N SER A 8 -3.55 0.15 12.15
CA SER A 8 -4.92 0.64 12.34
C SER A 8 -5.91 -0.51 12.54
N HIS A 9 -5.76 -1.63 11.81
CA HIS A 9 -6.62 -2.80 11.95
C HIS A 9 -6.57 -3.37 13.37
N PHE A 10 -5.37 -3.65 13.90
CA PHE A 10 -5.23 -4.26 15.21
C PHE A 10 -5.60 -3.32 16.36
N VAL A 11 -5.25 -2.03 16.24
CA VAL A 11 -5.71 -1.02 17.21
C VAL A 11 -7.24 -0.93 17.21
N HIS A 12 -7.87 -0.91 16.02
CA HIS A 12 -9.34 -0.90 15.93
C HIS A 12 -9.98 -2.16 16.50
N ALA A 13 -9.31 -3.32 16.38
CA ALA A 13 -9.74 -4.58 16.98
C ALA A 13 -9.54 -4.65 18.51
N GLY A 14 -8.99 -3.61 19.14
CA GLY A 14 -8.84 -3.50 20.59
C GLY A 14 -7.47 -3.92 21.14
N MET A 15 -6.50 -4.24 20.28
CA MET A 15 -5.14 -4.52 20.72
C MET A 15 -4.46 -3.22 21.19
N PRO A 16 -3.82 -3.19 22.38
CA PRO A 16 -3.05 -2.04 22.82
C PRO A 16 -1.94 -1.68 21.83
N ALA A 17 -1.74 -0.39 21.55
CA ALA A 17 -0.79 0.07 20.52
C ALA A 17 0.63 -0.49 20.71
N HIS A 18 1.12 -0.56 21.95
CA HIS A 18 2.44 -1.13 22.25
C HIS A 18 2.55 -2.63 21.94
N GLU A 19 1.46 -3.39 22.07
CA GLU A 19 1.43 -4.81 21.70
C GLU A 19 1.49 -4.98 20.18
N VAL A 20 0.84 -4.07 19.43
CA VAL A 20 0.94 -4.03 17.96
C VAL A 20 2.38 -3.78 17.52
N ASP A 21 3.06 -2.82 18.15
CA ASP A 21 4.47 -2.51 17.85
C ASP A 21 5.37 -3.72 18.11
N VAL A 22 5.23 -4.37 19.27
CA VAL A 22 6.00 -5.58 19.62
C VAL A 22 5.69 -6.74 18.67
N MET A 23 4.44 -6.91 18.26
CA MET A 23 4.03 -7.95 17.32
C MET A 23 4.62 -7.73 15.92
N LEU A 24 4.71 -6.50 15.45
CA LEU A 24 5.19 -6.18 14.10
C LEU A 24 6.71 -6.06 14.00
N GLN A 25 7.40 -5.68 15.09
CA GLN A 25 8.86 -5.51 15.14
C GLN A 25 9.68 -6.71 14.63
N PRO A 26 9.39 -7.98 14.98
CA PRO A 26 10.21 -9.11 14.55
C PRO A 26 9.98 -9.54 13.09
N LEU A 27 8.98 -8.97 12.40
CA LEU A 27 8.70 -9.35 11.03
C LEU A 27 9.83 -8.84 10.10
N PRO A 28 10.31 -9.66 9.15
CA PRO A 28 11.39 -9.27 8.24
C PRO A 28 10.87 -8.33 7.13
N LEU A 29 10.33 -7.18 7.51
CA LEU A 29 9.73 -6.18 6.63
C LEU A 29 10.66 -4.97 6.50
N ALA A 30 10.97 -4.58 5.26
CA ALA A 30 11.55 -3.28 4.98
C ALA A 30 10.44 -2.22 4.90
N VAL A 31 10.30 -1.39 5.93
CA VAL A 31 9.33 -0.28 5.95
C VAL A 31 9.93 0.93 5.24
N VAL A 32 9.34 1.33 4.12
CA VAL A 32 9.77 2.51 3.36
C VAL A 32 9.01 3.75 3.87
N PRO A 33 9.70 4.87 4.20
CA PRO A 33 9.04 6.11 4.61
C PRO A 33 8.12 6.67 3.52
N ALA A 34 6.95 7.17 3.92
CA ALA A 34 6.06 7.95 3.07
C ALA A 34 6.55 9.40 2.96
N ASP A 35 7.75 9.59 2.39
CA ASP A 35 8.35 10.90 2.18
C ASP A 35 7.59 11.76 1.15
N GLN A 36 8.02 13.01 1.00
CA GLN A 36 7.38 13.96 0.07
C GLN A 36 7.36 13.45 -1.38
N ALA A 37 8.42 12.76 -1.82
CA ALA A 37 8.52 12.26 -3.19
C ALA A 37 7.49 11.15 -3.41
N LEU A 38 7.44 10.16 -2.51
CA LEU A 38 6.49 9.07 -2.57
C LEU A 38 5.04 9.54 -2.39
N ALA A 39 4.80 10.48 -1.48
CA ALA A 39 3.48 11.10 -1.29
C ALA A 39 3.00 11.84 -2.54
N THR A 40 3.91 12.54 -3.23
CA THR A 40 3.59 13.22 -4.50
C THR A 40 3.21 12.21 -5.59
N LEU A 41 3.94 11.10 -5.73
CA LEU A 41 3.62 10.04 -6.67
C LEU A 41 2.24 9.42 -6.36
N ALA A 42 2.01 9.04 -5.09
CA ALA A 42 0.73 8.49 -4.65
C ALA A 42 -0.44 9.46 -4.90
N GLY A 43 -0.25 10.75 -4.65
CA GLY A 43 -1.24 11.80 -4.92
C GLY A 43 -1.62 11.89 -6.40
N ARG A 44 -0.63 11.84 -7.30
CA ARG A 44 -0.85 11.90 -8.76
C ARG A 44 -1.66 10.72 -9.29
N LEU A 45 -1.59 9.56 -8.64
CA LEU A 45 -2.39 8.39 -9.00
C LEU A 45 -3.88 8.53 -8.69
N ARG A 46 -4.34 9.55 -7.92
CA ARG A 46 -5.75 9.70 -7.53
C ARG A 46 -6.72 9.65 -8.71
N ARG A 47 -6.43 10.40 -9.78
CA ARG A 47 -7.31 10.47 -10.95
C ARG A 47 -7.50 9.09 -11.59
N LEU A 48 -6.42 8.32 -11.63
CA LEU A 48 -6.44 6.98 -12.21
C LEU A 48 -7.17 5.97 -11.31
N THR A 49 -6.95 6.05 -10.00
CA THR A 49 -7.44 5.00 -9.10
C THR A 49 -8.81 5.27 -8.50
N SER A 50 -9.39 6.45 -8.72
CA SER A 50 -10.66 6.84 -8.09
C SER A 50 -11.85 6.02 -8.54
N GLU A 51 -11.95 5.75 -9.84
CA GLU A 51 -13.04 4.96 -10.42
C GLU A 51 -12.91 3.47 -10.08
N ALA A 52 -11.68 3.00 -9.83
CA ALA A 52 -11.40 1.65 -9.35
C ALA A 52 -11.63 1.48 -7.85
N GLY A 53 -11.99 2.55 -7.12
CA GLY A 53 -12.27 2.50 -5.69
C GLY A 53 -11.03 2.34 -4.79
N LEU A 54 -9.81 2.54 -5.31
CA LEU A 54 -8.61 2.28 -4.52
C LEU A 54 -8.37 3.38 -3.48
N SER A 55 -7.89 2.94 -2.32
CA SER A 55 -7.63 3.75 -1.14
C SER A 55 -6.41 4.67 -1.33
N LEU A 56 -6.10 5.49 -0.31
CA LEU A 56 -4.81 6.17 -0.25
C LEU A 56 -3.67 5.18 0.00
N GLY A 57 -3.88 4.17 0.84
CA GLY A 57 -2.89 3.11 1.12
C GLY A 57 -2.51 2.32 -0.14
N ASP A 58 -3.48 1.98 -0.97
CA ASP A 58 -3.28 1.32 -2.27
C ASP A 58 -2.40 2.16 -3.19
N ARG A 59 -2.67 3.48 -3.25
CA ARG A 59 -1.88 4.41 -4.06
C ARG A 59 -0.45 4.54 -3.59
N PHE A 60 -0.19 4.50 -2.28
CA PHE A 60 1.17 4.45 -1.77
C PHE A 60 1.91 3.18 -2.20
N CYS A 61 1.23 2.03 -2.17
CA CYS A 61 1.81 0.77 -2.63
C CYS A 61 2.12 0.79 -4.13
N LEU A 62 1.17 1.27 -4.96
CA LEU A 62 1.37 1.43 -6.40
C LEU A 62 2.48 2.43 -6.73
N ALA A 63 2.51 3.57 -6.04
CA ALA A 63 3.55 4.58 -6.22
C ALA A 63 4.94 4.06 -5.86
N LEU A 64 5.06 3.26 -4.78
CA LEU A 64 6.31 2.65 -4.38
C LEU A 64 6.79 1.63 -5.43
N ALA A 65 5.89 0.78 -5.90
CA ALA A 65 6.18 -0.20 -6.96
C ALA A 65 6.61 0.50 -8.26
N GLN A 66 5.93 1.59 -8.64
CA GLN A 66 6.29 2.42 -9.78
C GLN A 66 7.68 3.03 -9.64
N ARG A 67 7.98 3.63 -8.48
CA ARG A 67 9.28 4.28 -8.20
C ARG A 67 10.44 3.29 -8.28
N ASP A 68 10.25 2.10 -7.72
CA ASP A 68 11.34 1.12 -7.55
C ASP A 68 11.41 0.11 -8.71
N GLY A 69 10.49 0.19 -9.69
CA GLY A 69 10.42 -0.76 -10.81
C GLY A 69 10.08 -2.19 -10.37
N LEU A 70 9.37 -2.33 -9.25
CA LEU A 70 9.00 -3.60 -8.65
C LEU A 70 7.54 -3.95 -8.93
N GLN A 71 7.18 -5.22 -8.70
CA GLN A 71 5.80 -5.68 -8.82
C GLN A 71 5.02 -5.45 -7.52
N ALA A 72 3.76 -5.04 -7.67
CA ALA A 72 2.83 -4.86 -6.57
C ALA A 72 1.98 -6.12 -6.36
N TRP A 73 1.95 -6.65 -5.14
CA TRP A 73 1.15 -7.81 -4.78
C TRP A 73 -0.12 -7.39 -4.02
N THR A 74 -1.26 -7.99 -4.37
CA THR A 74 -2.55 -7.65 -3.76
C THR A 74 -3.56 -8.80 -3.85
N SER A 75 -4.51 -8.87 -2.92
CA SER A 75 -5.71 -9.69 -3.05
C SER A 75 -6.87 -8.95 -3.72
N ASP A 76 -6.80 -7.62 -3.82
CA ASP A 76 -7.81 -6.79 -4.47
C ASP A 76 -7.67 -6.82 -6.01
N GLN A 77 -8.67 -7.39 -6.67
CA GLN A 77 -8.70 -7.50 -8.13
C GLN A 77 -8.85 -6.14 -8.83
N ASN A 78 -9.33 -5.10 -8.15
CA ASN A 78 -9.51 -3.77 -8.74
C ASN A 78 -8.19 -3.13 -9.16
N TRP A 79 -7.06 -3.49 -8.54
CA TRP A 79 -5.75 -3.00 -8.93
C TRP A 79 -5.39 -3.35 -10.37
N LYS A 80 -5.88 -4.48 -10.91
CA LYS A 80 -5.65 -4.88 -12.30
C LYS A 80 -6.26 -3.90 -13.30
N LYS A 81 -7.34 -3.21 -12.92
CA LYS A 81 -8.01 -2.23 -13.79
C LYS A 81 -7.14 -0.99 -14.07
N VAL A 82 -6.16 -0.72 -13.20
CA VAL A 82 -5.33 0.49 -13.26
C VAL A 82 -3.84 0.19 -13.46
N ALA A 83 -3.42 -1.08 -13.44
CA ALA A 83 -2.03 -1.51 -13.45
C ALA A 83 -1.23 -0.92 -14.63
N ASP A 84 -1.75 -1.10 -15.86
CA ASP A 84 -1.08 -0.64 -17.08
C ASP A 84 -0.94 0.89 -17.11
N ALA A 85 -2.02 1.60 -16.78
CA ALA A 85 -2.04 3.06 -16.72
C ALA A 85 -1.18 3.63 -15.57
N ALA A 86 -1.00 2.87 -14.49
CA ALA A 86 -0.09 3.22 -13.40
C ALA A 86 1.37 2.88 -13.75
N GLY A 87 1.63 2.14 -14.83
CA GLY A 87 2.96 1.66 -15.18
C GLY A 87 3.52 0.67 -14.16
N VAL A 88 2.65 -0.12 -13.52
CA VAL A 88 3.03 -1.05 -12.45
C VAL A 88 2.58 -2.46 -12.81
N LYS A 89 3.49 -3.43 -12.69
CA LYS A 89 3.11 -4.85 -12.76
C LYS A 89 2.39 -5.24 -11.48
N VAL A 90 1.12 -5.65 -11.60
CA VAL A 90 0.31 -6.14 -10.48
C VAL A 90 0.22 -7.67 -10.50
N VAL A 91 0.49 -8.31 -9.36
CA VAL A 91 0.33 -9.74 -9.14
C VAL A 91 -0.79 -9.95 -8.13
N ALA A 92 -1.86 -10.63 -8.55
CA ALA A 92 -2.96 -10.97 -7.67
C ALA A 92 -2.68 -12.28 -6.93
N ILE A 93 -2.89 -12.29 -5.62
CA ILE A 93 -2.81 -13.48 -4.76
C ILE A 93 -4.19 -13.84 -4.22
N ARG A 94 -4.37 -15.13 -3.89
CA ARG A 94 -5.54 -15.70 -3.25
C ARG A 94 -5.12 -16.41 -1.97
#